data_AF-A0A8C9P824-F1
#
_entry.id   AF-A0A8C9P824-F1
#
_cell.length_a   1.000
_cell.length_b   1.000
_cell.length_c   1.000
_cell.angle_alpha   90.00
_cell.angle_beta   90.00
_cell.angle_gamma   90.00
#
_symmetry.space_group_name_H-M   'P 1'
#
loop_
_entity.id
_entity.type
_entity.pdbx_description
1 polymer ?
#
loop_
_entity_poly.entity_id
_entity_poly.type
_entity_poly.pdbx_seq_one_letter_code
_entity_poly.pdbx_strand_id
1 'polypeptide(L)'
;MQFSHVYEGLDIITNKVSAQEQRICQHHMISFVDPLVTNYTVVDFRNKATIYLLETKFLLSWEEPIITLSLCSGKFLLIPRSLQVFEETGISHSEFLHQQHAEEGGGPLGGPLKFPNPCILWLYADQTVLDERLDKRVDDMLTAGLLEELRDFHRRYNQKNISENCQDYQHGIFQSIGFKEFHEYLITEGKCTPETSNQLLKKGIEALKQVTKRYARKQNRWVKNRFLSRPGPSVPPVYGLEVSDISKWKESVLEPALDIVQSFIQGHKPAVAPMKMPFNETENKRSYHMCDLCDRIIIGDREWTAHIKSKSHLHQLKKRRRLDSDAVNTTEGQSISPDCDKEFKEKGFSQQHDEELKSSI
;
A
#
# COMPACT_ATOMS: atom_id res chain seq x y z
N MET A 1 8.24 0.78 0.25
CA MET A 1 7.30 1.19 1.31
C MET A 1 7.73 2.59 1.74
N GLN A 2 6.83 3.58 1.81
CA GLN A 2 7.26 4.98 2.02
C GLN A 2 7.63 5.27 3.50
N PHE A 3 8.84 4.89 3.86
CA PHE A 3 9.52 5.32 5.09
C PHE A 3 10.31 6.61 4.84
N SER A 4 9.70 7.64 4.25
CA SER A 4 10.44 8.83 3.81
C SER A 4 11.15 9.57 4.96
N HIS A 5 10.55 9.63 6.15
CA HIS A 5 11.12 10.34 7.30
C HIS A 5 12.36 9.68 7.94
N VAL A 6 12.64 8.39 7.67
CA VAL A 6 13.82 7.72 8.27
C VAL A 6 15.13 8.17 7.60
N TYR A 7 15.04 8.66 6.36
CA TYR A 7 16.18 9.13 5.59
C TYR A 7 16.64 10.52 6.00
N GLU A 8 17.93 10.79 5.95
CA GLU A 8 18.51 12.09 6.26
C GLU A 8 18.26 13.12 5.13
N GLY A 9 18.04 14.39 5.51
CA GLY A 9 17.66 15.46 4.58
C GLY A 9 16.31 15.23 3.90
N LEU A 10 16.03 16.03 2.85
CA LEU A 10 14.71 16.12 2.22
C LEU A 10 13.60 16.47 3.25
N ASP A 11 13.91 17.34 4.21
CA ASP A 11 13.08 17.61 5.39
C ASP A 11 11.77 18.32 5.03
N ILE A 12 11.80 19.21 4.02
CA ILE A 12 10.61 19.92 3.51
C ILE A 12 9.71 18.94 2.76
N ILE A 13 10.22 18.25 1.73
CA ILE A 13 9.40 17.35 0.91
C ILE A 13 8.84 16.16 1.72
N THR A 14 9.63 15.65 2.65
CA THR A 14 9.16 14.58 3.54
C THR A 14 8.32 15.08 4.71
N ASN A 15 8.14 16.39 4.90
CA ASN A 15 7.32 17.01 5.94
C ASN A 15 7.74 16.53 7.35
N LYS A 16 9.05 16.62 7.66
CA LYS A 16 9.54 16.31 9.01
C LYS A 16 9.15 17.40 10.00
N VAL A 17 9.01 16.99 11.26
CA VAL A 17 8.86 17.88 12.42
C VAL A 17 10.06 18.83 12.48
N SER A 18 9.84 20.11 12.77
CA SER A 18 10.92 21.10 12.74
C SER A 18 11.98 20.85 13.83
N ALA A 19 13.20 21.33 13.61
CA ALA A 19 14.28 21.22 14.60
C ALA A 19 14.02 21.99 15.92
N GLN A 20 12.99 22.84 15.98
CA GLN A 20 12.53 23.48 17.21
C GLN A 20 11.57 22.58 17.98
N GLU A 21 10.57 22.00 17.29
CA GLU A 21 9.63 21.04 17.87
C GLU A 21 10.33 19.74 18.31
N GLN A 22 11.34 19.27 17.56
CA GLN A 22 12.16 18.11 17.94
C GLN A 22 12.98 18.31 19.22
N ARG A 23 13.10 19.55 19.74
CA ARG A 23 13.73 19.82 21.06
C ARG A 23 12.75 19.75 22.22
N ILE A 24 11.43 19.77 21.94
CA ILE A 24 10.39 19.72 22.97
C ILE A 24 10.26 18.30 23.54
N CYS A 25 10.45 17.28 22.71
CA CYS A 25 10.47 15.88 23.11
C CYS A 25 11.46 15.06 22.27
N GLN A 26 12.03 14.00 22.86
CA GLN A 26 12.97 13.13 22.16
C GLN A 26 12.25 12.37 21.03
N HIS A 27 12.81 12.44 19.82
CA HIS A 27 12.31 11.72 18.66
C HIS A 27 13.23 10.56 18.31
N HIS A 28 12.65 9.37 18.11
CA HIS A 28 13.35 8.19 17.60
C HIS A 28 12.91 7.91 16.15
N MET A 29 13.73 7.18 15.40
CA MET A 29 13.41 6.71 14.05
C MET A 29 13.16 7.82 12.98
N ILE A 30 13.71 9.02 13.16
CA ILE A 30 13.73 10.11 12.17
C ILE A 30 15.18 10.39 11.75
N SER A 31 15.42 10.70 10.47
CA SER A 31 16.73 11.14 9.92
C SER A 31 17.94 10.35 10.44
N PHE A 32 17.97 9.03 10.23
CA PHE A 32 19.07 8.16 10.68
C PHE A 32 19.57 7.18 9.60
N VAL A 33 18.97 7.21 8.41
CA VAL A 33 19.35 6.37 7.27
C VAL A 33 19.95 7.28 6.19
N ASP A 34 21.17 6.99 5.77
CA ASP A 34 21.81 7.68 4.65
C ASP A 34 20.93 7.52 3.37
N PRO A 35 20.60 8.59 2.63
CA PRO A 35 19.86 8.55 1.36
C PRO A 35 20.40 7.58 0.30
N LEU A 36 21.68 7.22 0.37
CA LEU A 36 22.34 6.23 -0.50
C LEU A 36 21.93 4.78 -0.16
N VAL A 37 21.30 4.53 1.00
CA VAL A 37 20.80 3.19 1.38
C VAL A 37 19.49 2.88 0.64
N THR A 38 19.62 2.22 -0.49
CA THR A 38 18.51 1.82 -1.37
C THR A 38 17.57 0.77 -0.77
N ASN A 39 18.08 -0.09 0.12
CA ASN A 39 17.38 -1.29 0.61
C ASN A 39 17.01 -1.24 2.10
N TYR A 40 16.42 -0.14 2.58
CA TYR A 40 15.86 -0.11 3.94
C TYR A 40 14.47 -0.79 3.99
N THR A 41 14.36 -1.90 4.72
CA THR A 41 13.17 -2.77 4.69
C THR A 41 12.26 -2.61 5.92
N VAL A 42 11.08 -3.23 5.84
CA VAL A 42 10.14 -3.34 6.97
C VAL A 42 10.72 -4.14 8.13
N VAL A 43 11.63 -5.10 7.84
CA VAL A 43 12.28 -5.92 8.86
C VAL A 43 13.29 -5.09 9.64
N ASP A 44 14.07 -4.26 8.95
CA ASP A 44 15.02 -3.33 9.59
C ASP A 44 14.30 -2.30 10.46
N PHE A 45 13.21 -1.73 9.95
CA PHE A 45 12.34 -0.84 10.73
C PHE A 45 11.80 -1.53 11.98
N ARG A 46 11.21 -2.73 11.84
CA ARG A 46 10.64 -3.50 12.95
C ARG A 46 11.69 -3.85 14.00
N ASN A 47 12.87 -4.28 13.57
CA ASN A 47 13.95 -4.70 14.45
C ASN A 47 14.53 -3.49 15.21
N LYS A 48 14.82 -2.37 14.52
CA LYS A 48 15.36 -1.16 15.16
C LYS A 48 14.34 -0.46 16.05
N ALA A 49 13.06 -0.37 15.63
CA ALA A 49 11.99 0.14 16.48
C ALA A 49 11.75 -0.75 17.71
N THR A 50 11.85 -2.09 17.58
CA THR A 50 11.80 -3.00 18.74
C THR A 50 12.85 -2.64 19.78
N ILE A 51 14.10 -2.40 19.35
CA ILE A 51 15.21 -2.12 20.27
C ILE A 51 14.89 -0.86 21.08
N TYR A 52 14.53 0.26 20.43
CA TYR A 52 14.15 1.48 21.16
C TYR A 52 12.96 1.27 22.10
N LEU A 53 11.92 0.54 21.68
CA LEU A 53 10.76 0.25 22.55
C LEU A 53 11.11 -0.58 23.79
N LEU A 54 12.12 -1.45 23.69
CA LEU A 54 12.65 -2.20 24.83
C LEU A 54 13.59 -1.35 25.69
N GLU A 55 14.44 -0.54 25.08
CA GLU A 55 15.37 0.38 25.76
C GLU A 55 14.63 1.45 26.57
N THR A 56 13.65 2.16 25.98
CA THR A 56 12.84 3.15 26.71
C THR A 56 12.15 2.49 27.91
N LYS A 57 11.54 1.32 27.72
CA LYS A 57 10.86 0.57 28.79
C LYS A 57 11.81 0.05 29.89
N PHE A 58 13.06 -0.25 29.55
CA PHE A 58 14.05 -0.80 30.49
C PHE A 58 14.85 0.27 31.23
N LEU A 59 15.16 1.39 30.58
CA LEU A 59 15.98 2.48 31.12
C LEU A 59 15.17 3.58 31.81
N LEU A 60 13.91 3.79 31.40
CA LEU A 60 13.04 4.86 31.87
C LEU A 60 11.72 4.27 32.35
N SER A 61 11.64 3.90 33.64
CA SER A 61 10.52 3.12 34.21
C SER A 61 9.13 3.82 34.23
N TRP A 62 8.97 4.95 33.53
CA TRP A 62 7.75 5.78 33.49
C TRP A 62 7.47 6.42 32.11
N GLU A 63 8.25 6.17 31.06
CA GLU A 63 8.00 6.76 29.73
C GLU A 63 7.34 5.76 28.77
N GLU A 64 6.06 6.00 28.45
CA GLU A 64 5.29 5.21 27.48
C GLU A 64 5.61 5.65 26.03
N PRO A 65 6.09 4.75 25.15
CA PRO A 65 6.54 5.13 23.81
C PRO A 65 5.39 5.37 22.83
N ILE A 66 5.26 6.59 22.33
CA ILE A 66 4.27 6.97 21.31
C ILE A 66 4.82 6.71 19.90
N ILE A 67 4.20 5.79 19.15
CA ILE A 67 4.59 5.49 17.77
C ILE A 67 3.61 6.14 16.78
N THR A 68 4.04 7.20 16.10
CA THR A 68 3.28 7.79 14.98
C THR A 68 3.55 7.01 13.69
N LEU A 69 2.50 6.46 13.04
CA LEU A 69 2.64 5.61 11.85
C LEU A 69 1.82 6.10 10.65
N SER A 70 2.51 6.22 9.51
CA SER A 70 1.94 6.52 8.20
C SER A 70 2.26 5.37 7.23
N LEU A 71 1.47 4.29 7.28
CA LEU A 71 1.79 3.05 6.54
C LEU A 71 0.69 2.63 5.55
N CYS A 72 1.13 2.20 4.37
CA CYS A 72 0.26 1.79 3.26
C CYS A 72 0.99 0.87 2.26
N SER A 73 1.03 -0.43 2.56
CA SER A 73 1.72 -1.44 1.74
C SER A 73 1.19 -1.52 0.30
N GLY A 74 2.08 -1.87 -0.64
CA GLY A 74 1.74 -2.20 -2.04
C GLY A 74 1.59 -3.72 -2.22
N LYS A 75 0.74 -4.17 -3.14
CA LYS A 75 0.42 -5.61 -3.32
C LYS A 75 1.34 -6.37 -4.29
N PHE A 76 2.18 -5.68 -5.07
CA PHE A 76 2.91 -6.31 -6.19
C PHE A 76 4.05 -7.26 -5.79
N LEU A 77 4.60 -7.14 -4.57
CA LEU A 77 5.70 -7.98 -4.07
C LEU A 77 5.22 -9.24 -3.32
N LEU A 78 3.92 -9.53 -3.29
CA LEU A 78 3.35 -10.60 -2.48
C LEU A 78 3.69 -12.01 -3.00
N ILE A 79 3.72 -12.22 -4.33
CA ILE A 79 3.99 -13.55 -4.90
C ILE A 79 5.47 -13.94 -4.72
N PRO A 80 6.48 -13.11 -5.11
CA PRO A 80 7.88 -13.44 -4.88
C PRO A 80 8.19 -13.68 -3.40
N ARG A 81 7.66 -12.85 -2.48
CA ARG A 81 7.89 -13.06 -1.04
C ARG A 81 7.22 -14.34 -0.51
N SER A 82 6.13 -14.79 -1.11
CA SER A 82 5.48 -16.06 -0.71
C SER A 82 6.27 -17.28 -1.17
N LEU A 83 6.85 -17.23 -2.37
CA LEU A 83 7.77 -18.27 -2.87
C LEU A 83 9.05 -18.29 -2.05
N GLN A 84 9.63 -17.13 -1.76
CA GLN A 84 10.81 -17.00 -0.90
C GLN A 84 10.56 -17.58 0.51
N VAL A 85 9.39 -17.34 1.13
CA VAL A 85 9.06 -17.94 2.43
C VAL A 85 8.98 -19.47 2.33
N PHE A 86 8.42 -20.02 1.25
CA PHE A 86 8.35 -21.46 1.03
C PHE A 86 9.75 -22.07 0.80
N GLU A 87 10.63 -21.39 0.06
CA GLU A 87 12.01 -21.79 -0.18
C GLU A 87 12.89 -21.70 1.09
N GLU A 88 12.75 -20.63 1.89
CA GLU A 88 13.48 -20.42 3.15
C GLU A 88 13.04 -21.37 4.28
N THR A 89 11.76 -21.78 4.32
CA THR A 89 11.19 -22.50 5.48
C THR A 89 10.67 -23.91 5.19
N GLY A 90 10.46 -24.26 3.92
CA GLY A 90 9.77 -25.49 3.51
C GLY A 90 8.25 -25.49 3.76
N ILE A 91 7.69 -24.48 4.42
CA ILE A 91 6.27 -24.40 4.82
C ILE A 91 5.52 -23.45 3.88
N SER A 92 4.32 -23.84 3.45
CA SER A 92 3.51 -22.96 2.59
C SER A 92 3.18 -21.64 3.30
N HIS A 93 3.29 -20.50 2.62
CA HIS A 93 2.99 -19.20 3.25
C HIS A 93 1.54 -19.11 3.77
N SER A 94 0.60 -19.84 3.17
CA SER A 94 -0.75 -20.04 3.68
C SER A 94 -0.77 -20.71 5.07
N GLU A 95 -0.03 -21.81 5.22
CA GLU A 95 0.06 -22.57 6.47
C GLU A 95 0.81 -21.80 7.55
N PHE A 96 1.90 -21.11 7.19
CA PHE A 96 2.63 -20.22 8.09
C PHE A 96 1.72 -19.12 8.67
N LEU A 97 0.86 -18.51 7.84
CA LEU A 97 -0.16 -17.54 8.30
C LEU A 97 -1.26 -18.20 9.14
N HIS A 98 -1.62 -19.45 8.88
CA HIS A 98 -2.57 -20.20 9.71
C HIS A 98 -2.00 -20.52 11.09
N GLN A 99 -0.73 -20.93 11.17
CA GLN A 99 -0.01 -21.14 12.44
C GLN A 99 0.01 -19.85 13.26
N GLN A 100 0.39 -18.72 12.66
CA GLN A 100 0.36 -17.41 13.34
C GLN A 100 -1.02 -17.01 13.88
N HIS A 101 -2.10 -17.28 13.14
CA HIS A 101 -3.45 -16.99 13.66
C HIS A 101 -3.92 -17.96 14.77
N ALA A 102 -3.30 -19.15 14.87
CA ALA A 102 -3.62 -20.18 15.85
C ALA A 102 -2.78 -20.08 17.15
N GLU A 103 -1.71 -19.28 17.15
CA GLU A 103 -0.95 -18.93 18.36
C GLU A 103 -1.85 -18.29 19.43
N GLU A 104 -1.50 -18.45 20.71
CA GLU A 104 -2.25 -17.83 21.80
C GLU A 104 -2.17 -16.31 21.71
N GLY A 105 -3.32 -15.65 21.63
CA GLY A 105 -3.40 -14.22 21.31
C GLY A 105 -3.28 -13.89 19.82
N GLY A 106 -3.28 -14.87 18.91
CA GLY A 106 -3.46 -14.66 17.47
C GLY A 106 -4.83 -14.04 17.14
N GLY A 107 -4.93 -13.39 15.97
CA GLY A 107 -6.14 -12.67 15.57
C GLY A 107 -6.17 -12.29 14.09
N PRO A 108 -7.18 -11.52 13.61
CA PRO A 108 -7.37 -11.22 12.18
C PRO A 108 -6.30 -10.29 11.56
N LEU A 109 -5.30 -9.91 12.35
CA LEU A 109 -4.13 -9.10 11.98
C LEU A 109 -2.85 -9.94 11.77
N GLY A 110 -2.77 -11.15 12.33
CA GLY A 110 -1.57 -11.99 12.42
C GLY A 110 -1.47 -12.69 13.78
N GLY A 111 -0.24 -13.03 14.18
CA GLY A 111 0.06 -13.53 15.53
C GLY A 111 -0.10 -12.50 16.65
N PRO A 112 0.29 -12.87 17.89
CA PRO A 112 0.04 -12.08 19.08
C PRO A 112 0.69 -10.69 19.07
N LEU A 113 0.04 -9.77 19.79
CA LEU A 113 0.55 -8.42 19.99
C LEU A 113 1.82 -8.48 20.85
N LYS A 114 2.91 -7.91 20.32
CA LYS A 114 4.23 -7.90 20.97
C LYS A 114 4.27 -7.17 22.32
N PHE A 115 3.34 -6.24 22.53
CA PHE A 115 3.21 -5.46 23.76
C PHE A 115 1.77 -5.57 24.28
N PRO A 116 1.57 -5.63 25.61
CA PRO A 116 0.23 -5.64 26.20
C PRO A 116 -0.46 -4.28 26.07
N ASN A 117 -1.79 -4.29 26.06
CA ASN A 117 -2.66 -3.11 26.11
C ASN A 117 -2.35 -1.94 25.12
N PRO A 118 -1.97 -2.17 23.85
CA PRO A 118 -1.75 -1.07 22.91
C PRO A 118 -3.07 -0.32 22.63
N CYS A 119 -3.02 1.00 22.56
CA CYS A 119 -4.10 1.84 22.05
C CYS A 119 -3.72 2.46 20.70
N ILE A 120 -4.70 2.76 19.86
CA ILE A 120 -4.51 3.50 18.61
C ILE A 120 -5.35 4.77 18.66
N LEU A 121 -4.68 5.92 18.68
CA LEU A 121 -5.32 7.21 18.43
C LEU A 121 -5.31 7.48 16.91
N TRP A 122 -6.49 7.55 16.30
CA TRP A 122 -6.62 7.86 14.87
C TRP A 122 -7.22 9.24 14.68
N LEU A 123 -6.36 10.20 14.33
CA LEU A 123 -6.76 11.52 13.85
C LEU A 123 -7.44 11.40 12.48
N TYR A 124 -8.67 11.92 12.35
CA TYR A 124 -9.38 11.96 11.07
C TYR A 124 -10.09 13.30 10.88
N ALA A 125 -10.27 13.70 9.62
CA ALA A 125 -11.02 14.89 9.21
C ALA A 125 -11.92 14.54 8.03
N ASP A 126 -12.89 15.40 7.72
CA ASP A 126 -13.59 15.30 6.45
C ASP A 126 -12.63 15.40 5.25
N GLN A 127 -12.96 14.68 4.18
CA GLN A 127 -12.11 14.56 3.00
C GLN A 127 -11.99 15.88 2.22
N THR A 128 -12.99 16.76 2.25
CA THR A 128 -12.94 18.06 1.54
C THR A 128 -11.95 18.99 2.22
N VAL A 129 -12.13 19.20 3.53
CA VAL A 129 -11.23 19.98 4.39
C VAL A 129 -9.80 19.44 4.35
N LEU A 130 -9.63 18.11 4.37
CA LEU A 130 -8.31 17.50 4.27
C LEU A 130 -7.67 17.74 2.90
N ASP A 131 -8.42 17.62 1.80
CA ASP A 131 -7.90 17.88 0.45
C ASP A 131 -7.46 19.34 0.26
N GLU A 132 -8.21 20.30 0.80
CA GLU A 132 -7.84 21.74 0.79
C GLU A 132 -6.58 22.02 1.62
N ARG A 133 -6.50 21.47 2.84
CA ARG A 133 -5.29 21.60 3.68
C ARG A 133 -4.05 20.98 3.02
N LEU A 134 -4.20 19.85 2.33
CA LEU A 134 -3.09 19.21 1.61
C LEU A 134 -2.62 20.02 0.41
N ASP A 135 -3.53 20.71 -0.31
CA ASP A 135 -3.14 21.65 -1.37
C ASP A 135 -2.38 22.84 -0.78
N LYS A 136 -2.94 23.50 0.24
CA LYS A 136 -2.30 24.64 0.91
C LYS A 136 -0.93 24.27 1.44
N ARG A 137 -0.79 23.09 2.07
CA ARG A 137 0.50 22.60 2.57
C ARG A 137 1.55 22.46 1.46
N VAL A 138 1.17 22.02 0.26
CA VAL A 138 2.12 21.97 -0.88
C VAL A 138 2.53 23.37 -1.31
N ASP A 139 1.63 24.36 -1.25
CA ASP A 139 1.97 25.76 -1.51
C ASP A 139 2.90 26.32 -0.41
N ASP A 140 2.62 26.03 0.86
CA ASP A 140 3.48 26.39 2.00
C ASP A 140 4.89 25.76 1.84
N MET A 141 4.98 24.48 1.44
CA MET A 141 6.25 23.78 1.15
C MET A 141 7.05 24.48 0.03
N LEU A 142 6.38 24.95 -1.03
CA LEU A 142 7.04 25.72 -2.10
C LEU A 142 7.61 27.04 -1.56
N THR A 143 6.86 27.76 -0.70
CA THR A 143 7.37 29.00 -0.07
C THR A 143 8.53 28.74 0.90
N ALA A 144 8.57 27.56 1.54
CA ALA A 144 9.64 27.15 2.44
C ALA A 144 10.94 26.74 1.71
N GLY A 145 10.96 26.67 0.38
CA GLY A 145 12.15 26.36 -0.42
C GLY A 145 12.24 24.93 -0.97
N LEU A 146 11.11 24.21 -1.08
CA LEU A 146 11.03 22.85 -1.64
C LEU A 146 11.84 22.65 -2.94
N LEU A 147 11.82 23.64 -3.85
CA LEU A 147 12.53 23.52 -5.14
C LEU A 147 14.05 23.52 -4.97
N GLU A 148 14.59 24.32 -4.03
CA GLU A 148 16.03 24.34 -3.75
C GLU A 148 16.49 23.05 -3.06
N GLU A 149 15.67 22.50 -2.15
CA GLU A 149 15.91 21.20 -1.54
C GLU A 149 15.99 20.08 -2.58
N LEU A 150 15.02 20.04 -3.52
CA LEU A 150 15.00 19.06 -4.60
C LEU A 150 16.17 19.23 -5.59
N ARG A 151 16.54 20.47 -5.94
CA ARG A 151 17.70 20.79 -6.77
C ARG A 151 19.01 20.36 -6.14
N ASP A 152 19.20 20.67 -4.87
CA ASP A 152 20.43 20.33 -4.16
C ASP A 152 20.58 18.83 -3.98
N PHE A 153 19.49 18.14 -3.64
CA PHE A 153 19.46 16.67 -3.60
C PHE A 153 19.74 16.05 -4.97
N HIS A 154 19.10 16.54 -6.04
CA HIS A 154 19.36 16.10 -7.42
C HIS A 154 20.83 16.31 -7.83
N ARG A 155 21.43 17.45 -7.48
CA ARG A 155 22.86 17.75 -7.73
C ARG A 155 23.77 16.76 -7.00
N ARG A 156 23.61 16.63 -5.67
CA ARG A 156 24.43 15.73 -4.84
C ARG A 156 24.31 14.26 -5.25
N TYR A 157 23.11 13.83 -5.64
CA TYR A 157 22.87 12.43 -6.01
C TYR A 157 23.31 12.11 -7.45
N ASN A 158 23.01 12.97 -8.43
CA ASN A 158 23.45 12.74 -9.82
C ASN A 158 24.96 12.79 -9.97
N GLN A 159 25.67 13.64 -9.21
CA GLN A 159 27.14 13.67 -9.23
C GLN A 159 27.78 12.30 -8.89
N LYS A 160 27.07 11.43 -8.15
CA LYS A 160 27.52 10.06 -7.84
C LYS A 160 26.96 8.98 -8.79
N ASN A 161 25.87 9.24 -9.52
CA ASN A 161 25.15 8.21 -10.30
C ASN A 161 25.23 8.39 -11.82
N ILE A 162 25.67 9.55 -12.32
CA ILE A 162 25.94 9.78 -13.75
C ILE A 162 27.04 8.85 -14.29
N SER A 163 27.92 8.32 -13.44
CA SER A 163 28.93 7.32 -13.80
C SER A 163 28.36 5.92 -14.11
N GLU A 164 27.15 5.59 -13.67
CA GLU A 164 26.63 4.20 -13.69
C GLU A 164 25.33 4.02 -14.49
N ASN A 165 24.74 5.11 -15.01
CA ASN A 165 23.60 5.09 -15.93
C ASN A 165 22.38 4.24 -15.47
N CYS A 166 22.17 4.15 -14.16
CA CYS A 166 21.07 3.40 -13.55
C CYS A 166 20.28 4.32 -12.59
N GLN A 167 19.14 4.84 -13.05
CA GLN A 167 18.24 5.64 -12.21
C GLN A 167 17.06 4.79 -11.73
N ASP A 168 17.29 4.01 -10.67
CA ASP A 168 16.26 3.15 -10.09
C ASP A 168 15.32 3.90 -9.14
N TYR A 169 14.24 4.45 -9.70
CA TYR A 169 13.15 5.08 -8.95
C TYR A 169 12.29 4.11 -8.14
N GLN A 170 12.56 2.80 -8.18
CA GLN A 170 11.79 1.80 -7.43
C GLN A 170 12.36 1.53 -6.03
N HIS A 171 13.53 2.05 -5.67
CA HIS A 171 14.20 1.76 -4.40
C HIS A 171 14.52 3.02 -3.56
N GLY A 172 14.82 2.80 -2.28
CA GLY A 172 15.27 3.83 -1.33
C GLY A 172 14.37 5.06 -1.18
N ILE A 173 15.03 6.19 -0.89
CA ILE A 173 14.44 7.52 -0.73
C ILE A 173 13.68 8.00 -1.99
N PHE A 174 14.03 7.48 -3.18
CA PHE A 174 13.36 7.80 -4.45
C PHE A 174 11.93 7.29 -4.52
N GLN A 175 11.50 6.38 -3.63
CA GLN A 175 10.09 6.03 -3.48
C GLN A 175 9.24 7.14 -2.84
N SER A 176 9.83 8.18 -2.26
CA SER A 176 9.10 9.29 -1.62
C SER A 176 8.18 10.03 -2.62
N ILE A 177 7.13 10.65 -2.08
CA ILE A 177 6.24 11.55 -2.86
C ILE A 177 7.00 12.86 -3.03
N GLY A 178 7.05 13.39 -4.25
CA GLY A 178 7.69 14.66 -4.59
C GLY A 178 8.77 14.53 -5.64
N PHE A 179 9.79 13.71 -5.39
CA PHE A 179 10.96 13.65 -6.27
C PHE A 179 10.62 13.19 -7.69
N LYS A 180 9.73 12.19 -7.81
CA LYS A 180 9.30 11.64 -9.11
C LYS A 180 8.48 12.64 -9.91
N GLU A 181 7.67 13.43 -9.21
CA GLU A 181 6.77 14.42 -9.78
C GLU A 181 7.54 15.62 -10.38
N PHE A 182 8.71 15.96 -9.83
CA PHE A 182 9.61 17.00 -10.36
C PHE A 182 10.78 16.48 -11.21
N HIS A 183 10.87 15.17 -11.45
CA HIS A 183 11.99 14.54 -12.17
C HIS A 183 12.23 15.13 -13.57
N GLU A 184 11.17 15.28 -14.38
CA GLU A 184 11.26 15.88 -15.73
C GLU A 184 11.78 17.33 -15.68
N TYR A 185 11.34 18.11 -14.69
CA TYR A 185 11.77 19.49 -14.46
C TYR A 185 13.26 19.57 -14.09
N LEU A 186 13.72 18.70 -13.18
CA LEU A 186 15.10 18.69 -12.69
C LEU A 186 16.13 18.28 -13.77
N ILE A 187 15.79 17.41 -14.72
CA ILE A 187 16.70 16.99 -15.80
C ILE A 187 16.79 18.00 -16.96
N THR A 188 15.69 18.73 -17.20
CA THR A 188 15.55 19.72 -18.28
C THR A 188 16.03 21.12 -17.90
N GLU A 189 16.30 21.34 -16.60
CA GLU A 189 16.89 22.56 -16.07
C GLU A 189 18.19 22.93 -16.82
N GLY A 190 18.26 24.17 -17.29
CA GLY A 190 19.38 24.68 -18.10
C GLY A 190 19.41 24.22 -19.58
N LYS A 191 18.52 23.33 -20.02
CA LYS A 191 18.48 22.81 -21.41
C LYS A 191 17.27 23.28 -22.23
N CYS A 192 16.22 23.77 -21.56
CA CYS A 192 14.95 24.15 -22.18
C CYS A 192 14.66 25.64 -22.02
N THR A 193 13.67 26.13 -22.78
CA THR A 193 13.20 27.53 -22.70
C THR A 193 12.53 27.82 -21.34
N PRO A 194 12.52 29.07 -20.86
CA PRO A 194 11.85 29.45 -19.62
C PRO A 194 10.36 29.07 -19.60
N GLU A 195 9.67 29.14 -20.74
CA GLU A 195 8.25 28.80 -20.87
C GLU A 195 8.02 27.30 -20.65
N THR A 196 8.84 26.45 -21.26
CA THR A 196 8.78 24.99 -21.08
C THR A 196 9.12 24.61 -19.64
N SER A 197 10.15 25.22 -19.04
CA SER A 197 10.51 24.99 -17.63
C SER A 197 9.35 25.33 -16.68
N ASN A 198 8.68 26.48 -16.88
CA ASN A 198 7.51 26.88 -16.10
C ASN A 198 6.30 25.94 -16.27
N GLN A 199 6.10 25.35 -17.46
CA GLN A 199 5.06 24.35 -17.68
C GLN A 199 5.35 23.04 -16.93
N LEU A 200 6.60 22.55 -16.98
CA LEU A 200 7.03 21.36 -16.24
C LEU A 200 6.94 21.56 -14.73
N LEU A 201 7.28 22.76 -14.22
CA LEU A 201 7.12 23.11 -12.82
C LEU A 201 5.65 23.03 -12.38
N LYS A 202 4.72 23.64 -13.13
CA LYS A 202 3.28 23.57 -12.84
C LYS A 202 2.76 22.12 -12.86
N LYS A 203 3.14 21.34 -13.87
CA LYS A 203 2.82 19.91 -13.98
C LYS A 203 3.30 19.12 -12.75
N GLY A 204 4.52 19.39 -12.27
CA GLY A 204 5.07 18.77 -11.05
C GLY A 204 4.30 19.13 -9.77
N ILE A 205 3.93 20.40 -9.60
CA ILE A 205 3.12 20.86 -8.46
C ILE A 205 1.74 20.20 -8.45
N GLU A 206 1.05 20.19 -9.60
CA GLU A 206 -0.26 19.53 -9.73
C GLU A 206 -0.17 18.02 -9.48
N ALA A 207 0.88 17.36 -10.00
CA ALA A 207 1.12 15.95 -9.74
C ALA A 207 1.38 15.68 -8.24
N LEU A 208 2.20 16.50 -7.56
CA LEU A 208 2.46 16.40 -6.12
C LEU A 208 1.16 16.55 -5.30
N LYS A 209 0.34 17.56 -5.60
CA LYS A 209 -0.98 17.74 -4.96
C LYS A 209 -1.88 16.52 -5.16
N GLN A 210 -1.98 16.00 -6.39
CA GLN A 210 -2.77 14.80 -6.68
C GLN A 210 -2.27 13.54 -5.96
N VAL A 211 -0.95 13.27 -5.97
CA VAL A 211 -0.38 12.07 -5.35
C VAL A 211 -0.51 12.14 -3.83
N THR A 212 -0.35 13.32 -3.24
CA THR A 212 -0.58 13.59 -1.81
C THR A 212 -2.03 13.25 -1.40
N LYS A 213 -3.03 13.75 -2.14
CA LYS A 213 -4.45 13.41 -1.88
C LYS A 213 -4.74 11.91 -2.06
N ARG A 214 -4.18 11.29 -3.10
CA ARG A 214 -4.29 9.83 -3.32
C ARG A 214 -3.68 9.04 -2.16
N TYR A 215 -2.56 9.50 -1.60
CA TYR A 215 -1.91 8.88 -0.45
C TYR A 215 -2.76 8.98 0.82
N ALA A 216 -3.27 10.17 1.16
CA ALA A 216 -4.17 10.36 2.31
C ALA A 216 -5.43 9.47 2.22
N ARG A 217 -6.06 9.40 1.05
CA ARG A 217 -7.20 8.50 0.78
C ARG A 217 -6.81 7.02 0.91
N LYS A 218 -5.57 6.64 0.54
CA LYS A 218 -5.04 5.28 0.71
C LYS A 218 -4.83 4.95 2.20
N GLN A 219 -4.29 5.88 2.99
CA GLN A 219 -4.12 5.73 4.45
C GLN A 219 -5.46 5.54 5.15
N ASN A 220 -6.43 6.43 4.93
CA ASN A 220 -7.77 6.32 5.50
C ASN A 220 -8.44 4.98 5.13
N ARG A 221 -8.27 4.53 3.88
CA ARG A 221 -8.75 3.22 3.42
C ARG A 221 -8.00 2.06 4.11
N TRP A 222 -6.71 2.17 4.34
CA TRP A 222 -5.91 1.14 5.00
C TRP A 222 -6.27 1.01 6.48
N VAL A 223 -6.34 2.12 7.24
CA VAL A 223 -6.75 2.11 8.65
C VAL A 223 -8.14 1.48 8.82
N LYS A 224 -9.12 1.95 8.04
CA LYS A 224 -10.49 1.38 8.04
C LYS A 224 -10.50 -0.12 7.74
N ASN A 225 -9.81 -0.59 6.71
CA ASN A 225 -9.81 -2.01 6.32
C ASN A 225 -8.94 -2.92 7.21
N ARG A 226 -7.89 -2.39 7.84
CA ARG A 226 -6.96 -3.13 8.68
C ARG A 226 -7.53 -3.31 10.08
N PHE A 227 -7.95 -2.22 10.73
CA PHE A 227 -8.34 -2.22 12.14
C PHE A 227 -9.86 -2.20 12.37
N LEU A 228 -10.62 -1.40 11.62
CA LEU A 228 -12.06 -1.23 11.90
C LEU A 228 -12.96 -2.27 11.22
N SER A 229 -12.57 -2.76 10.04
CA SER A 229 -13.34 -3.72 9.23
C SER A 229 -12.97 -5.18 9.51
N ARG A 230 -12.30 -5.45 10.63
CA ARG A 230 -11.82 -6.77 11.06
C ARG A 230 -11.86 -6.88 12.59
N PRO A 231 -13.04 -6.91 13.22
CA PRO A 231 -13.14 -7.19 14.65
C PRO A 231 -12.60 -8.60 14.94
N GLY A 232 -11.96 -8.78 16.09
CA GLY A 232 -11.45 -10.07 16.54
C GLY A 232 -10.61 -9.95 17.80
N PRO A 233 -10.15 -11.08 18.38
CA PRO A 233 -9.17 -11.06 19.46
C PRO A 233 -7.90 -10.33 18.99
N SER A 234 -7.22 -9.67 19.94
CA SER A 234 -5.92 -9.02 19.73
C SER A 234 -5.90 -7.90 18.68
N VAL A 235 -7.05 -7.30 18.37
CA VAL A 235 -7.13 -6.04 17.62
C VAL A 235 -7.05 -4.87 18.61
N PRO A 236 -6.04 -3.97 18.53
CA PRO A 236 -5.96 -2.81 19.41
C PRO A 236 -7.19 -1.90 19.26
N PRO A 237 -7.77 -1.39 20.36
CA PRO A 237 -8.86 -0.42 20.30
C PRO A 237 -8.41 0.86 19.59
N VAL A 238 -9.22 1.28 18.61
CA VAL A 238 -9.01 2.51 17.84
C VAL A 238 -9.95 3.60 18.34
N TYR A 239 -9.40 4.69 18.86
CA TYR A 239 -10.14 5.87 19.26
C TYR A 239 -10.04 6.93 18.16
N GLY A 240 -11.19 7.48 17.75
CA GLY A 240 -11.26 8.48 16.70
C GLY A 240 -11.24 9.88 17.30
N LEU A 241 -10.34 10.72 16.80
CA LEU A 241 -10.25 12.13 17.19
C LEU A 241 -10.49 12.98 15.94
N GLU A 242 -11.48 13.86 16.00
CA GLU A 242 -11.89 14.66 14.84
C GLU A 242 -11.07 15.96 14.75
N VAL A 243 -10.41 16.17 13.61
CA VAL A 243 -9.51 17.31 13.35
C VAL A 243 -10.04 18.25 12.23
N SER A 244 -11.32 18.12 11.87
CA SER A 244 -11.99 18.92 10.80
C SER A 244 -11.99 20.42 11.07
N ASP A 245 -11.92 20.86 12.33
CA ASP A 245 -11.79 22.27 12.73
C ASP A 245 -10.55 22.44 13.61
N ILE A 246 -9.59 23.28 13.18
CA ILE A 246 -8.35 23.55 13.94
C ILE A 246 -8.65 24.42 15.16
N SER A 247 -9.67 25.29 15.10
CA SER A 247 -10.02 26.20 16.20
C SER A 247 -10.50 25.44 17.44
N LYS A 248 -11.05 24.23 17.24
CA LYS A 248 -11.54 23.34 18.30
C LYS A 248 -10.54 22.27 18.70
N TRP A 249 -9.30 22.30 18.19
CA TRP A 249 -8.27 21.28 18.43
C TRP A 249 -8.13 20.88 19.90
N LYS A 250 -8.17 21.86 20.81
CA LYS A 250 -8.06 21.59 22.25
C LYS A 250 -9.20 20.67 22.73
N GLU A 251 -10.43 21.04 22.42
CA GLU A 251 -11.65 20.34 22.86
C GLU A 251 -11.90 19.02 22.12
N SER A 252 -11.63 18.96 20.80
CA SER A 252 -11.94 17.79 19.96
C SER A 252 -10.81 16.77 19.85
N VAL A 253 -9.57 17.14 20.21
CA VAL A 253 -8.38 16.30 20.05
C VAL A 253 -7.57 16.19 21.33
N LEU A 254 -7.14 17.33 21.91
CA LEU A 254 -6.15 17.31 22.99
C LEU A 254 -6.71 16.73 24.29
N GLU A 255 -7.78 17.31 24.85
CA GLU A 255 -8.36 16.80 26.10
C GLU A 255 -8.83 15.32 25.96
N PRO A 256 -9.56 14.93 24.89
CA PRO A 256 -9.95 13.52 24.73
C PRO A 256 -8.75 12.56 24.55
N ALA A 257 -7.67 12.99 23.88
CA ALA A 257 -6.46 12.17 23.77
C ALA A 257 -5.77 11.99 25.13
N LEU A 258 -5.67 13.05 25.93
CA LEU A 258 -5.09 12.99 27.27
C LEU A 258 -5.92 12.10 28.20
N ASP A 259 -7.26 12.24 28.20
CA ASP A 259 -8.17 11.39 28.98
C ASP A 259 -8.02 9.90 28.63
N ILE A 260 -7.91 9.59 27.32
CA ILE A 260 -7.68 8.22 26.86
C ILE A 260 -6.32 7.71 27.34
N VAL A 261 -5.23 8.45 27.09
CA VAL A 261 -3.87 8.03 27.47
C VAL A 261 -3.75 7.86 28.99
N GLN A 262 -4.28 8.80 29.77
CA GLN A 262 -4.27 8.72 31.24
C GLN A 262 -5.07 7.52 31.74
N SER A 263 -6.23 7.20 31.14
CA SER A 263 -6.99 5.99 31.46
C SER A 263 -6.17 4.72 31.21
N PHE A 264 -5.48 4.63 30.06
CA PHE A 264 -4.64 3.48 29.72
C PHE A 264 -3.43 3.32 30.66
N ILE A 265 -2.75 4.42 31.01
CA ILE A 265 -1.63 4.41 31.98
C ILE A 265 -2.11 3.91 33.35
N GLN A 266 -3.32 4.29 33.78
CA GLN A 266 -3.92 3.82 35.03
C GLN A 266 -4.50 2.39 34.96
N GLY A 267 -4.47 1.73 33.80
CA GLY A 267 -5.08 0.41 33.59
C GLY A 267 -6.62 0.43 33.52
N HIS A 268 -7.24 1.60 33.47
CA HIS A 268 -8.68 1.77 33.37
C HIS A 268 -9.14 1.79 31.89
N LYS A 269 -10.40 1.42 31.65
CA LYS A 269 -11.02 1.61 30.33
C LYS A 269 -11.49 3.08 30.22
N PRO A 270 -11.14 3.81 29.14
CA PRO A 270 -11.59 5.18 28.97
C PRO A 270 -13.12 5.24 28.79
N ALA A 271 -13.72 6.39 29.14
CA ALA A 271 -15.15 6.63 29.00
C ALA A 271 -15.62 6.66 27.52
N VAL A 272 -14.73 7.06 26.60
CA VAL A 272 -14.99 7.08 25.16
C VAL A 272 -14.97 5.65 24.61
N ALA A 273 -16.02 5.24 23.91
CA ALA A 273 -16.06 3.94 23.25
C ALA A 273 -15.13 3.89 22.02
N PRO A 274 -14.38 2.80 21.80
CA PRO A 274 -13.57 2.66 20.59
C PRO A 274 -14.45 2.56 19.34
N MET A 275 -13.98 3.15 18.24
CA MET A 275 -14.70 3.14 16.98
C MET A 275 -14.86 1.73 16.42
N LYS A 276 -16.06 1.45 15.91
CA LYS A 276 -16.39 0.22 15.19
C LYS A 276 -17.02 0.63 13.85
N MET A 277 -16.68 -0.08 12.79
CA MET A 277 -17.45 0.01 11.53
C MET A 277 -18.39 -1.20 11.44
N PRO A 278 -19.57 -1.06 10.82
CA PRO A 278 -20.45 -2.20 10.57
C PRO A 278 -19.71 -3.23 9.71
N PHE A 279 -19.51 -4.42 10.26
CA PHE A 279 -18.88 -5.53 9.58
C PHE A 279 -19.96 -6.40 8.96
N ASN A 280 -19.96 -6.52 7.63
CA ASN A 280 -20.85 -7.42 6.91
C ASN A 280 -20.25 -8.83 6.95
N GLU A 281 -20.68 -9.66 7.90
CA GLU A 281 -20.16 -11.03 8.12
C GLU A 281 -20.34 -11.95 6.91
N THR A 282 -21.33 -11.64 6.06
CA THR A 282 -21.77 -12.47 4.93
C THR A 282 -20.97 -12.28 3.63
N GLU A 283 -20.04 -11.32 3.53
CA GLU A 283 -19.23 -11.10 2.31
C GLU A 283 -17.91 -11.89 2.36
N ASN A 284 -17.81 -13.02 1.64
CA ASN A 284 -16.55 -13.72 1.52
C ASN A 284 -15.62 -13.00 0.54
N LYS A 285 -14.68 -12.21 1.10
CA LYS A 285 -13.66 -11.45 0.35
C LYS A 285 -12.52 -12.31 -0.22
N ARG A 286 -12.59 -13.64 -0.09
CA ARG A 286 -11.62 -14.62 -0.59
C ARG A 286 -12.24 -15.65 -1.54
N SER A 287 -13.54 -15.57 -1.82
CA SER A 287 -14.17 -16.45 -2.82
C SER A 287 -13.55 -16.24 -4.21
N TYR A 288 -13.53 -17.31 -5.00
CA TYR A 288 -12.92 -17.34 -6.33
C TYR A 288 -14.02 -17.56 -7.36
N HIS A 289 -14.20 -16.60 -8.27
CA HIS A 289 -15.19 -16.65 -9.34
C HIS A 289 -14.50 -16.45 -10.69
N MET A 290 -14.78 -17.29 -11.68
CA MET A 290 -14.36 -17.05 -13.07
C MET A 290 -15.53 -16.54 -13.90
N CYS A 291 -15.26 -15.58 -14.78
CA CYS A 291 -16.18 -15.24 -15.86
C CYS A 291 -15.66 -15.78 -17.19
N ASP A 292 -16.24 -16.88 -17.66
CA ASP A 292 -15.92 -17.53 -18.94
C ASP A 292 -16.26 -16.66 -20.17
N LEU A 293 -17.07 -15.61 -19.99
CA LEU A 293 -17.40 -14.65 -21.05
C LEU A 293 -16.35 -13.55 -21.20
N CYS A 294 -15.61 -13.26 -20.12
CA CYS A 294 -14.65 -12.16 -20.05
C CYS A 294 -13.20 -12.63 -19.85
N ASP A 295 -12.98 -13.94 -19.76
CA ASP A 295 -11.71 -14.62 -19.45
C ASP A 295 -10.98 -13.98 -18.25
N ARG A 296 -11.72 -13.76 -17.16
CA ARG A 296 -11.24 -13.06 -15.96
C ARG A 296 -11.61 -13.76 -14.68
N ILE A 297 -10.59 -13.95 -13.84
CA ILE A 297 -10.69 -14.35 -12.44
C ILE A 297 -11.04 -13.13 -11.59
N ILE A 298 -12.03 -13.26 -10.74
CA ILE A 298 -12.53 -12.23 -9.83
C ILE A 298 -12.56 -12.80 -8.42
N ILE A 299 -11.96 -12.09 -7.48
CA ILE A 299 -11.84 -12.51 -6.09
C ILE A 299 -12.79 -11.66 -5.24
N GLY A 300 -13.70 -12.33 -4.52
CA GLY A 300 -14.70 -11.72 -3.65
C GLY A 300 -16.12 -11.65 -4.25
N ASP A 301 -17.12 -11.99 -3.45
CA ASP A 301 -18.54 -12.06 -3.89
C ASP A 301 -19.10 -10.71 -4.33
N ARG A 302 -18.66 -9.64 -3.66
CA ARG A 302 -19.09 -8.27 -3.98
C ARG A 302 -18.46 -7.78 -5.29
N GLU A 303 -17.20 -8.09 -5.51
CA GLU A 303 -16.48 -7.81 -6.75
C GLU A 303 -17.07 -8.63 -7.91
N TRP A 304 -17.47 -9.88 -7.68
CA TRP A 304 -18.18 -10.73 -8.63
C TRP A 304 -19.57 -10.18 -9.01
N THR A 305 -20.40 -9.88 -8.02
CA THR A 305 -21.75 -9.31 -8.27
C THR A 305 -21.69 -7.93 -8.93
N ALA A 306 -20.66 -7.11 -8.64
CA ALA A 306 -20.39 -5.88 -9.36
C ALA A 306 -19.92 -6.12 -10.81
N HIS A 307 -19.12 -7.16 -11.06
CA HIS A 307 -18.68 -7.54 -12.40
C HIS A 307 -19.84 -7.97 -13.30
N ILE A 308 -20.73 -8.86 -12.85
CA ILE A 308 -21.88 -9.32 -13.65
C ILE A 308 -22.77 -8.13 -14.05
N LYS A 309 -22.95 -7.16 -13.13
CA LYS A 309 -23.73 -5.94 -13.36
C LYS A 309 -22.97 -4.87 -14.16
N SER A 310 -21.70 -5.08 -14.51
CA SER A 310 -20.87 -4.08 -15.17
C SER A 310 -21.22 -3.90 -16.65
N LYS A 311 -21.10 -2.67 -17.15
CA LYS A 311 -21.32 -2.35 -18.57
C LYS A 311 -20.42 -3.17 -19.50
N SER A 312 -19.20 -3.51 -19.06
CA SER A 312 -18.25 -4.34 -19.83
C SER A 312 -18.75 -5.78 -19.98
N HIS A 313 -19.19 -6.41 -18.87
CA HIS A 313 -19.72 -7.76 -18.88
C HIS A 313 -21.02 -7.85 -19.69
N LEU A 314 -21.94 -6.90 -19.49
CA LEU A 314 -23.20 -6.81 -20.25
C LEU A 314 -22.98 -6.57 -21.75
N HIS A 315 -21.96 -5.80 -22.14
CA HIS A 315 -21.57 -5.63 -23.54
C HIS A 315 -21.06 -6.95 -24.14
N GLN A 316 -20.17 -7.66 -23.42
CA GLN A 316 -19.59 -8.92 -23.86
C GLN A 316 -20.65 -10.03 -23.97
N LEU A 317 -21.59 -10.13 -23.01
CA LEU A 317 -22.81 -10.93 -23.11
C LEU A 317 -23.61 -10.64 -24.39
N LYS A 318 -23.85 -9.36 -24.69
CA LYS A 318 -24.61 -8.95 -25.88
C LYS A 318 -23.86 -9.24 -27.19
N LYS A 319 -22.53 -9.12 -27.18
CA LYS A 319 -21.67 -9.49 -28.32
C LYS A 319 -21.73 -11.00 -28.58
N ARG A 320 -21.63 -11.82 -27.54
CA ARG A 320 -21.67 -13.28 -27.67
C ARG A 320 -23.03 -13.77 -28.20
N ARG A 321 -24.14 -13.29 -27.63
CA ARG A 321 -25.50 -13.62 -28.13
C ARG A 321 -25.73 -13.29 -29.59
N ARG A 322 -25.10 -12.23 -30.13
CA ARG A 322 -25.15 -11.92 -31.56
C ARG A 322 -24.41 -12.97 -32.38
N LEU A 323 -23.15 -13.25 -32.04
CA LEU A 323 -22.34 -14.27 -32.71
C LEU A 323 -23.01 -15.66 -32.67
N ASP A 324 -23.62 -16.03 -31.56
CA ASP A 324 -24.34 -17.31 -31.45
C ASP A 324 -25.62 -17.32 -32.30
N SER A 325 -26.32 -16.18 -32.45
CA SER A 325 -27.49 -16.05 -33.35
C SER A 325 -27.09 -16.09 -34.83
N ASP A 326 -25.99 -15.41 -35.18
CA ASP A 326 -25.44 -15.37 -36.54
C ASP A 326 -24.92 -16.76 -36.95
N ALA A 327 -24.36 -17.53 -36.00
CA ALA A 327 -23.95 -18.91 -36.21
C ALA A 327 -25.13 -19.86 -36.48
N VAL A 328 -26.22 -19.76 -35.71
CA VAL A 328 -27.45 -20.56 -35.94
C VAL A 328 -28.04 -20.28 -37.32
N ASN A 329 -28.17 -19.01 -37.70
CA ASN A 329 -28.63 -18.61 -39.05
C ASN A 329 -27.72 -19.15 -40.17
N THR A 330 -26.42 -19.33 -39.90
CA THR A 330 -25.47 -19.92 -40.86
C THR A 330 -25.59 -21.44 -40.95
N THR A 331 -26.06 -22.12 -39.88
CA THR A 331 -26.20 -23.59 -39.87
C THR A 331 -27.49 -24.05 -40.57
N GLU A 332 -28.58 -23.29 -40.46
CA GLU A 332 -29.84 -23.61 -41.16
C GLU A 332 -29.71 -23.47 -42.69
N GLY A 333 -28.77 -22.65 -43.18
CA GLY A 333 -28.52 -22.43 -44.60
C GLY A 333 -27.79 -23.56 -45.37
N GLN A 334 -27.39 -24.65 -44.70
CA GLN A 334 -26.59 -25.73 -45.31
C GLN A 334 -27.22 -27.13 -45.14
N SER A 335 -28.51 -27.30 -45.47
CA SER A 335 -29.24 -28.58 -45.27
C SER A 335 -30.03 -29.11 -46.49
N ILE A 336 -29.41 -29.05 -47.68
CA ILE A 336 -29.83 -29.68 -48.95
C ILE A 336 -28.52 -29.97 -49.75
N SER A 337 -28.19 -31.15 -50.31
CA SER A 337 -28.78 -32.52 -50.35
C SER A 337 -27.62 -33.57 -50.47
N PRO A 338 -27.85 -34.90 -50.63
CA PRO A 338 -26.85 -35.93 -50.23
C PRO A 338 -26.05 -36.59 -51.37
N ASP A 339 -24.95 -37.27 -51.01
CA ASP A 339 -24.66 -38.62 -51.53
C ASP A 339 -23.83 -39.44 -50.53
N CYS A 340 -23.86 -40.77 -50.66
CA CYS A 340 -23.29 -41.74 -49.73
C CYS A 340 -22.38 -42.74 -50.46
N ASP A 341 -21.19 -43.07 -49.91
CA ASP A 341 -20.71 -44.46 -49.81
C ASP A 341 -19.27 -44.67 -49.30
N LYS A 342 -19.06 -45.87 -48.72
CA LYS A 342 -17.82 -46.67 -48.56
C LYS A 342 -16.83 -46.39 -47.43
N GLU A 343 -17.01 -47.21 -46.39
CA GLU A 343 -16.02 -48.12 -45.76
C GLU A 343 -14.51 -47.78 -45.83
N PHE A 344 -13.85 -47.76 -44.67
CA PHE A 344 -12.42 -48.11 -44.56
C PHE A 344 -12.13 -49.02 -43.35
N LYS A 345 -11.12 -49.89 -43.51
CA LYS A 345 -10.75 -50.99 -42.61
C LYS A 345 -9.66 -50.62 -41.59
N GLU A 346 -9.52 -51.51 -40.60
CA GLU A 346 -8.57 -51.51 -39.48
C GLU A 346 -7.06 -51.57 -39.82
N LYS A 347 -6.25 -51.44 -38.75
CA LYS A 347 -4.81 -51.75 -38.54
C LYS A 347 -3.85 -50.57 -38.78
N GLY A 348 -2.82 -50.34 -37.97
CA GLY A 348 -2.37 -50.99 -36.72
C GLY A 348 -0.89 -50.67 -36.41
N PHE A 349 -0.38 -51.10 -35.23
CA PHE A 349 0.99 -50.92 -34.69
C PHE A 349 1.36 -49.48 -34.23
N SER A 350 1.74 -49.19 -32.96
CA SER A 350 2.84 -49.70 -32.07
C SER A 350 4.24 -49.23 -32.50
N GLN A 351 5.24 -48.93 -31.66
CA GLN A 351 5.47 -48.55 -30.26
C GLN A 351 7.03 -48.57 -30.10
N GLN A 352 7.61 -47.82 -29.13
CA GLN A 352 8.93 -48.02 -28.47
C GLN A 352 10.26 -47.36 -28.96
N HIS A 353 11.12 -47.19 -27.93
CA HIS A 353 12.52 -46.74 -27.80
C HIS A 353 12.81 -45.23 -28.00
N ASP A 354 13.34 -44.48 -27.03
CA ASP A 354 14.54 -44.61 -26.14
C ASP A 354 15.83 -44.15 -26.86
N GLU A 355 16.88 -43.59 -26.24
CA GLU A 355 17.11 -43.14 -24.84
C GLU A 355 18.15 -41.98 -24.82
N GLU A 356 18.51 -41.55 -23.60
CA GLU A 356 19.60 -40.64 -23.19
C GLU A 356 20.78 -40.34 -24.14
N LEU A 357 21.34 -39.13 -24.02
CA LEU A 357 22.77 -39.00 -23.68
C LEU A 357 23.06 -37.77 -22.79
N LYS A 358 24.16 -37.83 -22.03
CA LYS A 358 24.45 -37.01 -20.84
C LYS A 358 25.41 -35.83 -21.08
N SER A 359 25.20 -34.78 -20.28
CA SER A 359 26.23 -33.99 -19.55
C SER A 359 27.22 -33.05 -20.28
N SER A 360 27.60 -32.01 -19.52
CA SER A 360 28.84 -31.19 -19.60
C SER A 360 28.80 -29.94 -20.48
N ILE A 361 28.49 -28.79 -19.88
CA ILE A 361 29.43 -27.71 -19.50
C ILE A 361 28.72 -26.76 -18.52
#